data_AF-A0A348B2U2-F1
#
_entry.id   AF-A0A348B2U2-F1
#
_cell.length_a   1.000
_cell.length_b   1.000
_cell.length_c   1.000
_cell.angle_alpha   90.00
_cell.angle_beta   90.00
_cell.angle_gamma   90.00
#
_symmetry.space_group_name_H-M   'P 1'
#
loop_
_entity.id
_entity.type
_entity.pdbx_description
1 polymer ?
#
loop_
_entity_poly.entity_id
_entity_poly.type
_entity_poly.pdbx_seq_one_letter_code
_entity_poly.pdbx_strand_id
1 'polypeptide(L)' 'MAQSTKKRRVNLYLDEDVYYVFKTMAAVEKRRLNDLFSEAIMEYAKRKGEEIKKMMDAVSKIVS' A
#
# COMPACT_ATOMS: atom_id res chain seq x y z
N MET A 1 -15.14 -5.68 24.89
CA MET A 1 -15.86 -5.46 23.61
C MET A 1 -14.89 -5.73 22.48
N ALA A 2 -15.14 -6.76 21.65
CA ALA A 2 -14.29 -7.03 20.49
C ALA A 2 -14.50 -5.92 19.46
N GLN A 3 -13.45 -5.13 19.19
CA GLN A 3 -13.48 -4.08 18.18
C GLN A 3 -13.56 -4.76 16.81
N SER A 4 -14.78 -4.93 16.30
CA SER A 4 -15.04 -5.37 14.93
C SER A 4 -14.37 -4.39 13.98
N THR A 5 -13.22 -4.78 13.43
CA THR A 5 -12.54 -4.05 12.37
C THR A 5 -13.41 -4.14 11.13
N LYS A 6 -14.31 -3.17 11.00
CA LYS A 6 -15.26 -3.06 9.88
C LYS A 6 -14.45 -2.88 8.60
N LYS A 7 -14.18 -3.97 7.89
CA LYS A 7 -13.45 -3.96 6.61
C LYS A 7 -14.25 -3.11 5.62
N ARG A 8 -13.70 -1.97 5.22
CA ARG A 8 -14.29 -1.13 4.17
C ARG A 8 -13.88 -1.69 2.82
N ARG A 9 -14.84 -1.90 1.93
CA ARG A 9 -14.55 -2.23 0.53
C ARG A 9 -14.15 -0.95 -0.19
N VAL A 10 -13.15 -1.05 -1.04
CA VAL A 10 -12.69 0.03 -1.92
C VAL A 10 -12.60 -0.51 -3.33
N ASN A 11 -12.95 0.32 -4.32
CA ASN A 11 -12.73 0.00 -5.72
C ASN A 11 -11.40 0.65 -6.12
N LEU A 12 -10.52 -0.14 -6.74
CA LEU A 12 -9.26 0.33 -7.29
C LEU A 12 -9.42 0.44 -8.80
N TYR A 13 -9.14 1.62 -9.34
CA TYR A 13 -9.07 1.85 -10.77
C TYR A 13 -7.59 1.81 -11.15
N LEU A 14 -7.25 0.92 -12.07
CA LEU A 14 -5.88 0.66 -12.50
C LEU A 14 -5.85 0.69 -14.02
N ASP A 15 -4.70 1.07 -14.57
CA ASP A 15 -4.42 0.86 -15.98
C ASP A 15 -4.47 -0.64 -16.30
N GLU A 16 -4.94 -0.97 -17.51
CA GLU A 16 -5.17 -2.35 -17.92
C GLU A 16 -3.88 -3.20 -17.85
N ASP A 17 -2.76 -2.65 -18.30
CA ASP A 17 -1.45 -3.31 -18.26
C ASP A 17 -1.02 -3.62 -16.82
N VAL A 18 -1.22 -2.68 -15.90
CA VAL A 18 -0.91 -2.86 -14.47
C VAL A 18 -1.76 -3.98 -13.89
N TYR A 19 -3.07 -3.99 -14.19
CA TYR A 19 -3.96 -5.06 -13.78
C TYR A 19 -3.50 -6.43 -14.30
N TYR A 20 -3.11 -6.54 -15.57
CA TYR A 20 -2.65 -7.80 -16.16
C TYR A 20 -1.35 -8.32 -15.55
N VAL A 21 -0.41 -7.42 -15.23
CA VAL A 21 0.84 -7.79 -14.53
C VAL A 21 0.51 -8.40 -13.17
N PHE A 22 -0.28 -7.72 -12.35
CA PHE A 22 -0.68 -8.22 -11.03
C PHE A 22 -1.48 -9.52 -11.12
N LYS A 23 -2.38 -9.64 -12.10
CA LYS A 23 -3.15 -10.88 -12.35
C LYS A 23 -2.25 -12.05 -12.71
N THR A 24 -1.25 -11.82 -13.58
CA THR A 24 -0.28 -12.84 -13.97
C THR A 24 0.60 -13.25 -12.78
N MET A 25 1.09 -12.28 -12.01
CA MET A 25 1.87 -12.56 -10.80
C MET A 25 1.06 -13.38 -9.78
N ALA A 26 -0.21 -13.03 -9.55
CA ALA A 26 -1.09 -13.78 -8.67
C ALA A 26 -1.22 -15.25 -9.11
N ALA A 27 -1.34 -15.50 -10.41
CA ALA A 27 -1.42 -16.85 -10.97
C ALA A 27 -0.11 -17.63 -10.80
N VAL A 28 1.04 -16.99 -11.08
CA VAL A 28 2.37 -17.60 -10.95
C VAL A 28 2.69 -17.93 -9.50
N GLU A 29 2.42 -17.00 -8.57
CA GLU A 29 2.68 -17.16 -7.15
C GLU A 29 1.63 -18.02 -6.43
N LYS A 30 0.54 -18.43 -7.11
CA LYS A 30 -0.62 -19.12 -6.53
C LYS A 30 -1.24 -18.35 -5.35
N ARG A 31 -1.29 -17.02 -5.47
CA ARG A 31 -1.81 -16.11 -4.45
C ARG A 31 -3.05 -15.39 -4.94
N ARG A 32 -3.81 -14.79 -4.02
CA ARG A 32 -4.96 -13.97 -4.42
C ARG A 32 -4.47 -12.61 -4.89
N LEU A 33 -5.05 -12.15 -5.99
CA LEU A 33 -4.80 -10.82 -6.53
C LEU A 33 -4.99 -9.70 -5.49
N ASN A 34 -6.03 -9.81 -4.65
CA ASN A 34 -6.29 -8.86 -3.57
C ASN A 34 -5.17 -8.79 -2.52
N ASP A 35 -4.48 -9.91 -2.26
CA ASP A 35 -3.41 -9.94 -1.28
C ASP A 35 -2.19 -9.18 -1.82
N LEU A 36 -1.85 -9.40 -3.09
CA LEU A 36 -0.79 -8.65 -3.78
C LEU A 36 -1.07 -7.15 -3.83
N PHE A 37 -2.30 -6.74 -4.15
CA PHE A 37 -2.66 -5.31 -4.14
C PHE A 37 -2.61 -4.72 -2.73
N SER A 38 -3.07 -5.46 -1.73
CA SER A 38 -3.04 -4.99 -0.34
C SER A 38 -1.60 -4.78 0.13
N GLU A 39 -0.70 -5.70 -0.19
CA GLU A 39 0.73 -5.58 0.10
C GLU A 39 1.38 -4.41 -0.63
N ALA A 40 1.12 -4.25 -1.93
CA ALA A 40 1.67 -3.14 -2.71
C ALA A 40 1.23 -1.78 -2.16
N ILE A 41 -0.05 -1.64 -1.79
CA ILE A 41 -0.59 -0.42 -1.18
C ILE A 41 0.04 -0.16 0.19
N MET A 42 0.16 -1.19 1.03
CA MET A 42 0.76 -1.07 2.35
C MET A 42 2.25 -0.68 2.27
N GLU A 43 3.00 -1.29 1.38
CA GLU A 43 4.42 -0.98 1.16
C GLU A 43 4.60 0.46 0.64
N TYR A 44 3.76 0.90 -0.30
CA TYR A 44 3.77 2.28 -0.78
C TYR A 44 3.47 3.27 0.35
N ALA A 45 2.41 3.02 1.12
CA ALA A 45 2.02 3.88 2.25
C ALA A 45 3.13 3.96 3.31
N LYS A 46 3.80 2.84 3.62
CA LYS A 46 4.92 2.79 4.55
C LYS A 46 6.09 3.66 4.07
N ARG A 47 6.52 3.50 2.80
CA ARG A 47 7.61 4.30 2.22
C ARG A 47 7.30 5.80 2.25
N LYS A 48 6.07 6.19 1.91
CA LYS A 48 5.64 7.59 1.98
C LYS A 48 5.61 8.12 3.42
N GLY A 49 5.18 7.31 4.38
CA GLY A 49 5.28 7.67 5.80
C GLY A 49 6.73 7.91 6.25
N GLU A 50 7.67 7.06 5.81
CA GLU A 50 9.09 7.20 6.13
C GLU A 50 9.73 8.44 5.49
N GLU A 51 9.39 8.74 4.23
CA GLU A 51 9.82 9.97 3.54
C GLU A 51 9.37 11.23 4.28
N ILE A 52 8.08 11.29 4.64
CA ILE A 52 7.51 12.41 5.40
C ILE A 52 8.21 12.56 6.75
N LYS A 53 8.43 11.46 7.47
CA LYS A 53 9.13 11.47 8.75
C LYS A 53 10.54 12.05 8.62
N LYS A 54 11.32 11.60 7.63
CA LYS A 54 12.67 12.13 7.37
C LYS A 54 12.67 13.62 7.07
N MET A 55 11.69 14.09 6.30
CA MET A 55 11.53 15.52 6.00
C MET A 55 11.21 16.31 7.27
N MET A 56 10.28 15.83 8.11
CA MET A 56 9.95 16.47 9.38
C MET A 56 11.14 16.52 10.34
N ASP A 57 11.90 15.43 10.44
CA ASP A 57 13.13 15.37 11.26
C ASP A 57 14.18 16.38 10.77
N ALA A 58 14.31 16.56 9.45
CA ALA A 58 15.21 17.55 8.87
C ALA A 58 14.75 18.99 9.17
N VAL A 59 13.46 19.28 9.04
CA VAL A 59 12.89 20.61 9.39
C VAL A 59 13.08 20.91 10.87
N SER A 60 12.82 19.94 11.76
CA SER A 60 13.01 20.11 13.20
C SER A 60 14.44 20.51 13.56
N LYS A 61 15.46 20.00 12.85
CA LYS A 61 16.87 20.34 13.07
C LYS A 61 17.25 21.73 12.57
N ILE A 62 16.51 22.30 11.63
CA ILE A 62 16.75 23.67 11.12
C ILE A 62 16.13 24.70 12.07
N VAL A 63 15.00 24.37 12.68
CA VAL A 63 14.23 25.27 13.55
C VAL A 63 14.70 25.20 15.01
N SER A 64 15.49 24.19 15.38
CA SER A 64 16.16 24.06 16.70
C SER A 64 17.53 24.72 16.68
#